data_AF-A0A6H1ZUM5-F1
#
_entry.id   AF-A0A6H1ZUM5-F1
#
_cell.length_a   1.000
_cell.length_b   1.000
_cell.length_c   1.000
_cell.angle_alpha   90.00
_cell.angle_beta   90.00
_cell.angle_gamma   90.00
#
_symmetry.space_group_name_H-M   'P 1'
#
loop_
_entity.id
_entity.type
_entity.pdbx_description
1 polymer ?
#
loop_
_entity_poly.entity_id
_entity_poly.type
_entity_poly.pdbx_seq_one_letter_code
_entity_poly.pdbx_strand_id
1 'polypeptide(L)'
;MIKPYKMKRSIKMNKEKNGISFEIKNIKPIRIVEKGNPNEEIKERPYKPKITEADVIRVINDYLQIQRNQGKLMFIRNNSGAMPITDGKNKRRYIRFGGKGSPDFFVFETLWLTQSMKAVEVIAIEAKSETGKLSTDQLKWKADFLKLGGVYYVVRCLEDLVKIIL
;
A
#
# COMPACT_ATOMS: atom_id res chain seq x y z
N MET A 1 -28.49 1.34 -8.42
CA MET A 1 -27.59 0.16 -8.36
C MET A 1 -26.69 0.19 -9.60
N ILE A 2 -25.41 0.54 -9.45
CA ILE A 2 -24.46 0.63 -10.58
C ILE A 2 -23.83 -0.75 -10.75
N LYS A 3 -23.94 -1.37 -11.94
CA LYS A 3 -23.23 -2.62 -12.26
C LYS A 3 -21.88 -2.27 -12.93
N PRO A 4 -20.73 -2.76 -12.44
CA PRO A 4 -19.45 -2.51 -13.10
C PRO A 4 -19.32 -3.36 -14.36
N TYR A 5 -19.06 -2.71 -15.49
CA TYR A 5 -18.71 -3.35 -16.76
C TYR A 5 -17.26 -3.83 -16.72
N LYS A 6 -17.00 -5.12 -17.01
CA LYS A 6 -15.64 -5.68 -17.08
C LYS A 6 -14.94 -5.22 -18.37
N MET A 7 -13.85 -4.48 -18.23
CA MET A 7 -12.98 -4.09 -19.36
C MET A 7 -12.07 -5.26 -19.79
N LYS A 8 -12.03 -5.56 -21.10
CA LYS A 8 -10.94 -6.34 -21.73
C LYS A 8 -9.78 -5.39 -22.03
N ARG A 9 -8.60 -5.63 -21.46
CA ARG A 9 -7.35 -4.91 -21.78
C ARG A 9 -6.60 -5.68 -22.86
N SER A 10 -6.08 -4.99 -23.88
CA SER A 10 -5.09 -5.55 -24.81
C SER A 10 -3.76 -4.85 -24.58
N ILE A 11 -2.75 -5.58 -24.12
CA ILE A 11 -1.38 -5.08 -23.94
C ILE A 11 -0.59 -5.50 -25.18
N LYS A 12 0.04 -4.55 -25.87
CA LYS A 12 1.04 -4.85 -26.91
C LYS A 12 2.43 -4.54 -26.36
N MET A 13 3.31 -5.53 -26.44
CA MET A 13 4.74 -5.37 -26.14
C MET A 13 5.46 -4.92 -27.40
N ASN A 14 6.24 -3.84 -27.32
CA ASN A 14 7.20 -3.48 -28.35
C ASN A 14 8.61 -3.62 -27.76
N LYS A 15 9.50 -4.29 -28.50
CA LYS A 15 10.94 -4.35 -28.17
C LYS A 15 11.63 -3.21 -28.88
N GLU A 16 12.31 -2.35 -28.14
CA GLU A 16 13.20 -1.33 -28.70
C GLU A 16 14.65 -1.62 -28.30
N LYS A 17 15.61 -1.03 -29.04
CA LYS A 17 17.04 -1.36 -28.95
C LYS A 17 17.67 -1.11 -27.56
N ASN A 18 17.03 -0.35 -26.67
CA ASN A 18 17.52 -0.04 -25.31
C ASN A 18 16.54 -0.39 -24.17
N GLY A 19 15.52 -1.23 -24.41
CA GLY A 19 14.59 -1.65 -23.37
C GLY A 19 13.18 -1.99 -23.86
N ILE A 20 12.34 -2.48 -22.96
CA ILE A 20 10.94 -2.82 -23.22
C ILE A 20 10.07 -1.59 -22.87
N SER A 21 9.35 -1.05 -23.85
CA SER A 21 8.33 -0.02 -23.64
C SER A 21 6.94 -0.65 -23.69
N PHE A 22 6.07 -0.28 -22.75
CA PHE A 22 4.66 -0.69 -22.74
C PHE A 22 3.81 0.50 -23.19
N GLU A 23 3.24 0.41 -24.39
CA GLU A 23 2.35 1.44 -24.91
C GLU A 23 0.90 1.06 -24.59
N ILE A 24 0.28 1.77 -23.63
CA ILE A 24 -1.13 1.58 -23.29
C ILE A 24 -1.98 2.40 -24.27
N LYS A 25 -2.35 1.83 -25.42
CA LYS A 25 -3.30 2.48 -26.35
C LYS A 25 -4.74 2.32 -25.86
N ASN A 26 -5.49 3.43 -25.93
CA ASN A 26 -6.94 3.55 -25.69
C ASN A 26 -7.43 3.40 -24.23
N ILE A 27 -7.02 4.31 -23.35
CA ILE A 27 -7.86 4.64 -22.18
C ILE A 27 -8.87 5.69 -22.65
N LYS A 28 -10.08 5.25 -23.05
CA LYS A 28 -11.20 6.20 -23.16
C LYS A 28 -11.48 6.73 -21.74
N PRO A 29 -11.55 8.06 -21.53
CA PRO A 29 -11.87 8.61 -20.21
C PRO A 29 -13.22 8.06 -19.74
N ILE A 30 -13.26 7.52 -18.54
CA ILE A 30 -14.52 7.09 -17.90
C ILE A 30 -15.31 8.36 -17.60
N ARG A 31 -16.50 8.50 -18.19
CA ARG A 31 -17.40 9.64 -18.02
C ARG A 31 -18.39 9.33 -16.90
N ILE A 32 -18.51 10.22 -15.91
CA ILE A 32 -19.53 10.13 -14.87
C ILE A 32 -20.62 11.15 -15.19
N VAL A 33 -21.87 10.69 -15.32
CA VAL A 33 -23.05 11.55 -15.45
C VAL A 33 -23.72 11.60 -14.09
N GLU A 34 -23.65 12.74 -13.40
CA GLU A 34 -24.44 12.97 -12.19
C GLU A 34 -25.90 13.20 -12.62
N LYS A 35 -26.85 12.49 -12.01
CA LYS A 35 -28.28 12.73 -12.23
C LYS A 35 -28.68 14.03 -11.50
N GLY A 36 -28.35 15.16 -12.12
CA GLY A 36 -28.88 16.50 -11.83
C GLY A 36 -29.99 16.89 -12.82
N ASN A 37 -30.58 18.06 -12.59
CA ASN A 37 -31.75 18.63 -13.26
C ASN A 37 -31.66 18.49 -14.80
N PRO A 38 -32.72 18.08 -15.54
CA PRO A 38 -32.67 17.88 -17.00
C PRO A 38 -32.26 19.10 -17.84
N ASN A 39 -32.15 20.29 -17.23
CA ASN A 39 -31.68 21.52 -17.86
C ASN A 39 -30.26 21.96 -17.45
N GLU A 40 -29.53 21.17 -16.65
CA GLU A 40 -28.12 21.45 -16.33
C GLU A 40 -27.18 20.92 -17.42
N GLU A 41 -26.35 21.80 -17.97
CA GLU A 41 -25.24 21.43 -18.86
C GLU A 41 -24.38 20.32 -18.22
N ILE A 42 -24.27 19.19 -18.91
CA ILE A 42 -23.41 18.07 -18.50
C ILE A 42 -21.95 18.51 -18.63
N LYS A 43 -21.36 18.95 -17.52
CA LYS A 43 -19.92 19.26 -17.47
C LYS A 43 -19.12 17.96 -17.47
N GLU A 44 -18.61 17.55 -18.63
CA GLU A 44 -17.68 16.42 -18.73
C GLU A 44 -16.41 16.74 -17.91
N ARG A 45 -16.11 15.93 -16.87
CA ARG A 45 -14.84 15.99 -16.14
C ARG A 45 -14.06 14.69 -16.36
N PRO A 46 -12.75 14.75 -16.64
CA PRO A 46 -11.93 13.55 -16.73
C PRO A 46 -11.88 12.85 -15.36
N TYR A 47 -12.28 11.58 -15.30
CA TYR A 47 -12.14 10.77 -14.09
C TYR A 47 -10.65 10.53 -13.80
N LYS A 48 -10.15 11.16 -12.74
CA LYS A 48 -8.83 10.85 -12.18
C LYS A 48 -9.02 9.80 -11.08
N PRO A 49 -8.60 8.54 -11.28
CA PRO A 49 -8.74 7.53 -10.24
C PRO A 49 -7.97 7.97 -9.00
N LYS A 50 -8.67 8.07 -7.87
CA LYS A 50 -8.05 8.36 -6.57
C LYS A 50 -7.31 7.10 -6.11
N ILE A 51 -5.98 7.19 -6.00
CA ILE A 51 -5.17 6.09 -5.45
C ILE A 51 -5.62 5.84 -4.01
N THR A 52 -6.04 4.62 -3.73
CA THR A 52 -6.48 4.22 -2.40
C THR A 52 -5.30 3.74 -1.56
N GLU A 53 -5.45 3.72 -0.25
CA GLU A 53 -4.45 3.12 0.65
C GLU A 53 -4.19 1.65 0.33
N ALA A 54 -5.24 0.90 -0.05
CA ALA A 54 -5.13 -0.48 -0.49
C ALA A 54 -4.27 -0.63 -1.76
N ASP A 55 -4.35 0.33 -2.70
CA ASP A 55 -3.49 0.34 -3.88
C ASP A 55 -2.02 0.57 -3.51
N VAL A 56 -1.76 1.51 -2.58
CA VAL A 56 -0.41 1.80 -2.07
C VAL A 56 0.18 0.56 -1.37
N ILE A 57 -0.58 -0.05 -0.45
CA ILE A 57 -0.21 -1.29 0.25
C ILE A 57 0.14 -2.39 -0.75
N ARG A 58 -0.68 -2.58 -1.78
CA ARG A 58 -0.45 -3.62 -2.79
C ARG A 58 0.88 -3.41 -3.52
N VAL A 59 1.11 -2.20 -4.01
CA VAL A 59 2.35 -1.89 -4.76
C VAL A 59 3.60 -2.02 -3.87
N ILE A 60 3.52 -1.56 -2.61
CA ILE A 60 4.58 -1.74 -1.62
C ILE A 60 4.86 -3.23 -1.39
N ASN A 61 3.83 -4.03 -1.16
CA ASN A 61 3.98 -5.47 -0.93
C ASN A 61 4.66 -6.16 -2.12
N ASP A 62 4.24 -5.84 -3.34
CA ASP A 62 4.82 -6.40 -4.56
C ASP A 62 6.31 -6.04 -4.68
N TYR A 63 6.67 -4.78 -4.40
CA TYR A 63 8.07 -4.34 -4.41
C TYR A 63 8.91 -5.03 -3.32
N LEU A 64 8.44 -5.05 -2.07
CA LEU A 64 9.13 -5.71 -0.96
C LEU A 64 9.32 -7.21 -1.23
N GLN A 65 8.36 -7.86 -1.87
CA GLN A 65 8.49 -9.25 -2.29
C GLN A 65 9.60 -9.45 -3.33
N ILE A 66 9.72 -8.55 -4.31
CA ILE A 66 10.82 -8.58 -5.27
C ILE A 66 12.17 -8.42 -4.55
N GLN A 67 12.30 -7.46 -3.65
CA GLN A 67 13.53 -7.22 -2.89
C GLN A 67 13.91 -8.42 -2.00
N ARG A 68 12.92 -9.05 -1.35
CA ARG A 68 13.11 -10.27 -0.57
C ARG A 68 13.58 -11.44 -1.44
N ASN A 69 12.97 -11.61 -2.61
CA ASN A 69 13.36 -12.67 -3.55
C ASN A 69 14.79 -12.48 -4.07
N GLN A 70 15.30 -11.24 -4.10
CA GLN A 70 16.68 -10.91 -4.42
C GLN A 70 17.65 -11.08 -3.22
N GLY A 71 17.15 -11.51 -2.05
CA GLY A 71 17.96 -11.68 -0.84
C GLY A 71 18.41 -10.36 -0.18
N LYS A 72 17.81 -9.22 -0.56
CA LYS A 72 18.22 -7.90 -0.05
C LYS A 72 17.68 -7.59 1.34
N LEU A 73 16.46 -8.07 1.64
CA LEU A 73 15.76 -7.79 2.89
C LEU A 73 14.84 -8.94 3.27
N MET A 74 14.33 -8.92 4.50
CA MET A 74 13.13 -9.66 4.89
C MET A 74 12.02 -8.67 5.21
N PHE A 75 10.77 -9.07 5.03
CA PHE A 75 9.63 -8.27 5.48
C PHE A 75 8.47 -9.12 5.93
N ILE A 76 7.62 -8.53 6.77
CA ILE A 76 6.36 -9.09 7.25
C ILE A 76 5.27 -8.07 6.92
N ARG A 77 4.25 -8.50 6.17
CA ARG A 77 3.00 -7.75 6.04
C ARG A 77 2.13 -8.03 7.26
N ASN A 78 1.89 -7.00 8.05
CA ASN A 78 1.16 -7.09 9.28
C ASN A 78 -0.32 -6.80 9.03
N ASN A 79 -1.12 -7.87 8.95
CA ASN A 79 -2.57 -7.73 8.89
C ASN A 79 -3.08 -7.37 10.28
N SER A 80 -3.12 -6.09 10.63
CA SER A 80 -3.72 -5.63 11.88
C SER A 80 -5.25 -5.60 11.78
N GLY A 81 -5.96 -5.98 12.84
CA GLY A 81 -7.43 -5.93 12.87
C GLY A 81 -8.09 -7.01 13.72
N ALA A 82 -9.37 -7.26 13.48
CA ALA A 82 -10.09 -8.32 14.17
C ALA A 82 -11.09 -9.00 13.23
N MET A 83 -11.06 -10.33 13.16
CA MET A 83 -12.09 -11.11 12.47
C MET A 83 -13.14 -11.56 13.47
N PRO A 84 -14.42 -11.21 13.27
CA PRO A 84 -15.50 -11.80 14.05
C PRO A 84 -15.61 -13.28 13.72
N ILE A 85 -15.66 -14.12 14.74
CA ILE A 85 -15.95 -15.54 14.64
C ILE A 85 -17.14 -15.86 15.53
N THR A 86 -17.88 -16.91 15.18
CA THR A 86 -18.90 -17.49 16.05
C THR A 86 -18.28 -18.70 16.73
N ASP A 87 -18.29 -18.76 18.06
CA ASP A 87 -17.79 -19.93 18.78
C ASP A 87 -18.78 -21.11 18.69
N GLY A 88 -18.36 -22.29 19.12
CA GLY A 88 -19.22 -23.49 19.15
C GLY A 88 -20.46 -23.38 20.06
N LYS A 89 -20.67 -22.24 20.72
CA LYS A 89 -21.84 -21.92 21.56
C LYS A 89 -22.65 -20.75 20.99
N ASN A 90 -22.50 -20.43 19.70
CA ASN A 90 -23.16 -19.32 19.01
C ASN A 90 -22.86 -17.93 19.61
N LYS A 91 -21.77 -17.76 20.35
CA LYS A 91 -21.35 -16.44 20.84
C LYS A 91 -20.38 -15.80 19.86
N ARG A 92 -20.61 -14.52 19.57
CA ARG A 92 -19.70 -13.71 18.76
C ARG A 92 -18.41 -13.45 19.54
N ARG A 93 -17.27 -13.91 19.02
CA ARG A 93 -15.93 -13.59 19.49
C ARG A 93 -15.14 -12.88 18.38
N TYR A 94 -14.01 -12.30 18.74
CA TYR A 94 -13.11 -11.66 17.79
C TYR A 94 -11.72 -12.26 17.92
N ILE A 95 -11.17 -12.78 16.83
CA ILE A 95 -9.74 -13.06 16.73
C ILE A 95 -9.08 -11.75 16.33
N ARG A 96 -8.22 -11.21 17.20
CA ARG A 96 -7.43 -10.01 16.90
C ARG A 96 -6.12 -10.43 16.24
N PHE A 97 -5.76 -9.75 15.16
CA PHE A 97 -4.50 -9.90 14.45
C PHE A 97 -3.68 -8.63 14.65
N GLY A 98 -2.39 -8.78 14.97
CA GLY A 98 -1.47 -7.67 15.20
C GLY A 98 -1.79 -6.80 16.43
N GLY A 99 -0.88 -5.88 16.75
CA GLY A 99 -1.12 -4.85 17.76
C GLY A 99 -2.05 -3.76 17.20
N LYS A 100 -2.94 -3.19 18.01
CA LYS A 100 -3.73 -2.04 17.56
C LYS A 100 -2.79 -0.87 17.24
N GLY A 101 -2.95 -0.27 16.05
CA GLY A 101 -2.12 0.85 15.60
C GLY A 101 -0.72 0.47 15.11
N SER A 102 -0.39 -0.82 15.06
CA SER A 102 0.86 -1.30 14.46
C SER A 102 0.91 -1.01 12.94
N PRO A 103 2.10 -0.84 12.36
CA PRO A 103 2.28 -0.50 10.94
C PRO A 103 1.77 -1.61 10.01
N ASP A 104 1.52 -1.26 8.75
CA ASP A 104 1.18 -2.21 7.68
C ASP A 104 2.32 -3.21 7.39
N PHE A 105 3.58 -2.77 7.49
CA PHE A 105 4.74 -3.61 7.22
C PHE A 105 5.85 -3.43 8.26
N PHE A 106 6.57 -4.51 8.49
CA PHE A 106 7.89 -4.51 9.11
C PHE A 106 8.92 -4.96 8.08
N VAL A 107 9.95 -4.17 7.85
CA VAL A 107 11.10 -4.48 7.00
C VAL A 107 12.31 -4.68 7.89
N PHE A 108 13.10 -5.71 7.58
CA PHE A 108 14.30 -6.09 8.29
C PHE A 108 15.46 -6.08 7.31
N GLU A 109 16.44 -5.22 7.57
CA GLU A 109 17.62 -5.06 6.73
C GLU A 109 18.91 -5.11 7.54
N THR A 110 20.03 -5.26 6.85
CA THR A 110 21.34 -5.34 7.51
C THR A 110 21.85 -3.93 7.79
N LEU A 111 22.07 -3.62 9.07
CA LEU A 111 22.75 -2.41 9.49
C LEU A 111 24.22 -2.74 9.78
N TRP A 112 25.12 -2.14 9.02
CA TRP A 112 26.55 -2.25 9.27
C TRP A 112 26.97 -1.19 10.29
N LEU A 113 27.39 -1.64 11.47
CA LEU A 113 27.91 -0.77 12.54
C LEU A 113 29.41 -0.51 12.35
N THR A 114 30.13 -1.53 11.88
CA THR A 114 31.53 -1.44 11.44
C THR A 114 31.73 -2.38 10.25
N GLN A 115 32.94 -2.42 9.67
CA GLN A 115 33.28 -3.38 8.60
C GLN A 115 33.12 -4.85 9.01
N SER A 116 33.18 -5.16 10.31
CA SER A 116 33.12 -6.53 10.83
C SER A 116 31.88 -6.80 11.69
N MET A 117 31.09 -5.77 12.02
CA MET A 117 29.93 -5.89 12.90
C MET A 117 28.66 -5.44 12.18
N LYS A 118 27.68 -6.34 12.17
CA LYS A 118 26.35 -6.09 11.63
C LYS A 118 25.27 -6.33 12.67
N ALA A 119 24.22 -5.54 12.57
CA ALA A 119 22.97 -5.68 13.29
C ALA A 119 21.81 -5.79 12.29
N VAL A 120 20.61 -6.01 12.81
CA VAL A 120 19.38 -5.92 12.03
C VAL A 120 18.72 -4.59 12.36
N GLU A 121 18.45 -3.79 11.33
CA GLU A 121 17.58 -2.63 11.46
C GLU A 121 16.13 -3.05 11.17
N VAL A 122 15.22 -2.54 12.00
CA VAL A 122 13.79 -2.82 11.88
C VAL A 122 13.09 -1.53 11.50
N ILE A 123 12.52 -1.51 10.30
CA ILE A 123 11.80 -0.39 9.72
C ILE A 123 10.31 -0.69 9.72
N ALA A 124 9.53 0.10 10.45
CA ALA A 124 8.08 0.12 10.43
C ALA A 124 7.58 1.02 9.30
N ILE A 125 6.71 0.49 8.44
CA ILE A 125 6.17 1.20 7.28
C ILE A 125 4.65 1.20 7.34
N GLU A 126 4.08 2.40 7.38
CA GLU A 126 2.65 2.63 7.32
C GLU A 126 2.28 3.28 5.99
N ALA A 127 1.42 2.62 5.23
CA ALA A 127 0.91 3.14 3.99
C ALA A 127 -0.27 4.08 4.25
N LYS A 128 -0.30 5.20 3.53
CA LYS A 128 -1.45 6.09 3.52
C LYS A 128 -1.78 6.50 2.09
N SER A 129 -3.06 6.76 1.83
CA SER A 129 -3.42 7.54 0.63
C SER A 129 -2.79 8.93 0.69
N GLU A 130 -2.80 9.68 -0.42
CA GLU A 130 -2.23 11.03 -0.52
C GLU A 130 -2.63 11.96 0.64
N THR A 131 -3.88 11.89 1.10
CA THR A 131 -4.43 12.70 2.20
C THR A 131 -4.66 11.93 3.50
N GLY A 132 -4.32 10.64 3.52
CA GLY A 132 -4.48 9.77 4.69
C GLY A 132 -3.65 10.27 5.88
N LYS A 133 -4.25 10.24 7.07
CA LYS A 133 -3.62 10.63 8.33
C LYS A 133 -3.44 9.42 9.24
N LEU A 134 -2.45 9.48 10.12
CA LEU A 134 -2.31 8.51 11.20
C LEU A 134 -3.45 8.69 12.21
N SER A 135 -3.99 7.57 12.69
CA SER A 135 -4.89 7.55 13.84
C SER A 135 -4.12 7.82 15.14
N THR A 136 -4.86 8.10 16.22
CA THR A 136 -4.28 8.28 17.56
C THR A 136 -3.53 7.04 18.06
N ASP A 137 -4.06 5.85 17.82
CA ASP A 137 -3.40 4.59 18.18
C ASP A 137 -2.08 4.40 17.40
N GLN A 138 -2.06 4.76 16.11
CA GLN A 138 -0.86 4.67 15.28
C GLN A 138 0.21 5.69 15.70
N LEU A 139 -0.19 6.90 16.07
CA LEU A 139 0.73 7.91 16.61
C LEU A 139 1.37 7.42 17.92
N LYS A 140 0.58 6.81 18.80
CA LYS A 140 1.10 6.23 20.05
C LYS A 140 2.07 5.08 19.76
N TRP A 141 1.67 4.14 18.89
CA TRP A 141 2.50 3.01 18.52
C TRP A 141 3.83 3.47 17.91
N LYS A 142 3.79 4.45 16.98
CA LYS A 142 4.96 5.07 16.39
C LYS A 142 5.89 5.65 17.46
N ALA A 143 5.35 6.41 18.40
CA ALA A 143 6.14 7.03 19.47
C ALA A 143 6.83 5.98 20.35
N ASP A 144 6.14 4.90 20.69
CA ASP A 144 6.71 3.82 21.51
C ASP A 144 7.77 3.02 20.73
N PHE A 145 7.57 2.78 19.43
CA PHE A 145 8.55 2.10 18.58
C PHE A 145 9.84 2.92 18.38
N LEU A 146 9.70 4.23 18.14
CA LEU A 146 10.84 5.14 18.00
C LEU A 146 11.67 5.22 19.29
N LYS A 147 11.04 5.19 20.47
CA LYS A 147 11.75 5.17 21.76
C LYS A 147 12.65 3.94 21.93
N LEU A 148 12.32 2.83 21.27
CA LEU A 148 13.12 1.60 21.27
C LEU A 148 14.23 1.61 20.21
N GLY A 149 14.41 2.71 19.47
CA GLY A 149 15.40 2.84 18.41
C GLY A 149 14.96 2.26 17.07
N GLY A 150 13.70 1.85 16.92
CA GLY A 150 13.14 1.44 15.63
C GLY A 150 12.96 2.63 14.69
N VAL A 151 12.93 2.37 13.38
CA VAL A 151 12.76 3.41 12.35
C VAL A 151 11.33 3.37 11.82
N TYR A 152 10.67 4.53 11.67
CA TYR A 152 9.26 4.58 11.25
C TYR A 152 9.04 5.55 10.09
N TYR A 153 8.44 5.06 9.01
CA TYR A 153 8.05 5.87 7.87
C TYR A 153 6.55 5.76 7.56
N VAL A 154 5.99 6.90 7.13
CA VAL A 154 4.68 6.93 6.46
C VAL A 154 4.94 7.13 4.98
N VAL A 155 4.45 6.20 4.16
CA VAL A 155 4.67 6.20 2.71
C VAL A 155 3.33 6.38 1.98
N ARG A 156 3.34 7.16 0.90
CA ARG A 156 2.13 7.48 0.12
C ARG A 156 2.18 6.94 -1.30
N CYS A 157 3.35 6.53 -1.75
CA CYS A 157 3.59 5.92 -3.03
C CYS A 157 4.83 5.01 -2.97
N LEU A 158 5.13 4.34 -4.10
CA LEU A 158 6.29 3.47 -4.20
C LEU A 158 7.60 4.27 -4.12
N GLU A 159 7.62 5.48 -4.67
CA GLU A 159 8.79 6.33 -4.71
C GLU A 159 9.26 6.75 -3.31
N ASP A 160 8.35 6.91 -2.36
CA ASP A 160 8.69 7.16 -0.95
C ASP A 160 9.44 5.95 -0.36
N LEU A 161 8.93 4.74 -0.62
CA LEU A 161 9.52 3.50 -0.13
C LEU A 161 10.93 3.27 -0.69
N VAL A 162 11.09 3.53 -2.00
CA VAL A 162 12.35 3.32 -2.70
C VAL A 162 13.46 4.20 -2.11
N LYS A 163 13.14 5.42 -1.66
CA LYS A 163 14.11 6.32 -1.01
C LYS A 163 14.53 5.88 0.39
N ILE A 164 13.80 4.95 0.99
CA ILE A 164 14.06 4.43 2.35
C ILE A 164 14.93 3.18 2.30
N ILE A 165 14.69 2.29 1.32
CA ILE A 165 15.25 0.94 1.27
C ILE A 165 16.46 0.80 0.31
N LEU A 166 16.73 1.82 -0.52
CA LEU A 166 17.92 1.90 -1.38
C LEU A 166 19.02 2.74 -0.75
#